data_AF-A0A9P7ZRT8-F1
#
_entry.id   AF-A0A9P7ZRT8-F1
#
_cell.length_a   1.000
_cell.length_b   1.000
_cell.length_c   1.000
_cell.angle_alpha   90.00
_cell.angle_beta   90.00
_cell.angle_gamma   90.00
#
_symmetry.space_group_name_H-M   'P 1'
#
loop_
_entity.id
_entity.type
_entity.pdbx_description
1 polymer ?
#
loop_
_entity_poly.entity_id
_entity_poly.type
_entity_poly.pdbx_seq_one_letter_code
_entity_poly.pdbx_strand_id
1 'polypeptide(L)'
;MSVPSLPGWLVYLRIAILLVTAGAVGTTAYNASLHHEDWSFLVNDAANIVYFSGALTLAIVTTMLVMEHTSKGGRFYYRLGFVVLLGINSVFWLDCWVWEARLADQVKKVEWLKDWGDRSSSREGDGFFWKRFYVALIASTVMAAVDWLLIITLLAVFVRACLSDALHGEEEDIEMHLRKAADQDTNASSPVRQLEETGSHPEQT
;
A
#
# COMPACT_ATOMS: atom_id res chain seq x y z
N MET A 1 -3.52 -20.71 14.65
CA MET A 1 -4.02 -19.54 13.90
C MET A 1 -3.42 -19.57 12.50
N SER A 2 -4.05 -20.34 11.59
CA SER A 2 -3.74 -20.28 10.16
C SER A 2 -4.43 -19.05 9.60
N VAL A 3 -3.65 -18.08 9.18
CA VAL A 3 -4.16 -16.80 8.71
C VAL A 3 -4.66 -16.95 7.28
N PRO A 4 -5.84 -16.43 6.91
CA PRO A 4 -6.33 -16.48 5.55
C PRO A 4 -5.31 -15.85 4.59
N SER A 5 -4.96 -16.59 3.55
CA SER A 5 -4.10 -16.08 2.48
C SER A 5 -4.78 -14.88 1.84
N LEU A 6 -4.06 -13.75 1.69
CA LEU A 6 -4.57 -12.63 0.91
C LEU A 6 -4.93 -13.11 -0.50
N PRO A 7 -6.01 -12.59 -1.10
CA PRO A 7 -6.43 -13.04 -2.42
C PRO A 7 -5.34 -12.72 -3.45
N GLY A 8 -4.95 -13.72 -4.25
CA GLY A 8 -3.76 -13.65 -5.12
C GLY A 8 -3.76 -12.50 -6.13
N TRP A 9 -4.92 -11.90 -6.43
CA TRP A 9 -4.99 -10.72 -7.30
C TRP A 9 -4.30 -9.47 -6.71
N LEU A 10 -4.15 -9.40 -5.38
CA LEU A 10 -3.41 -8.33 -4.71
C LEU A 10 -1.94 -8.29 -5.10
N VAL A 11 -1.37 -9.43 -5.50
CA VAL A 11 0.00 -9.50 -6.03
C VAL A 11 0.10 -8.72 -7.33
N TYR A 12 -0.88 -8.86 -8.24
CA TYR A 12 -0.91 -8.07 -9.48
C TYR A 12 -1.05 -6.57 -9.21
N LEU A 13 -1.85 -6.18 -8.22
CA LEU A 13 -1.97 -4.77 -7.81
C LEU A 13 -0.64 -4.20 -7.31
N ARG A 14 0.09 -4.97 -6.49
CA ARG A 14 1.43 -4.57 -6.00
C ARG A 14 2.46 -4.49 -7.13
N ILE A 15 2.43 -5.43 -8.08
CA ILE A 15 3.28 -5.37 -9.28
C ILE A 15 2.95 -4.13 -10.11
N ALA A 16 1.66 -3.80 -10.28
CA ALA A 16 1.24 -2.60 -10.98
C ALA A 16 1.77 -1.33 -10.30
N ILE A 17 1.69 -1.23 -8.97
CA ILE A 17 2.30 -0.14 -8.18
C ILE A 17 3.79 -0.05 -8.47
N LEU A 18 4.53 -1.16 -8.37
CA LEU A 18 5.98 -1.15 -8.64
C LEU A 18 6.33 -0.65 -10.05
N LEU A 19 5.54 -1.03 -11.06
CA LEU A 19 5.73 -0.58 -12.44
C LEU A 19 5.41 0.91 -12.61
N VAL A 20 4.32 1.39 -12.01
CA VAL A 20 3.92 2.80 -12.07
C VAL A 20 4.91 3.67 -11.30
N THR A 21 5.33 3.25 -10.10
CA THR A 21 6.38 3.91 -9.32
C THR A 21 7.68 4.01 -10.12
N ALA A 22 8.12 2.93 -10.76
CA ALA A 22 9.31 2.96 -11.61
C ALA A 22 9.13 3.90 -12.81
N GLY A 23 7.94 3.94 -13.39
CA GLY A 23 7.56 4.90 -14.44
C GLY A 23 7.66 6.35 -13.96
N ALA A 24 7.08 6.67 -12.79
CA ALA A 24 7.15 7.99 -12.18
C ALA A 24 8.60 8.42 -11.95
N VAL A 25 9.39 7.58 -11.27
CA VAL A 25 10.82 7.82 -11.03
C VAL A 25 11.59 8.01 -12.34
N GLY A 26 11.31 7.20 -13.36
CA GLY A 26 11.93 7.31 -14.68
C GLY A 26 11.58 8.62 -15.41
N THR A 27 10.31 9.04 -15.37
CA THR A 27 9.88 10.31 -15.96
C THR A 27 10.48 11.51 -15.24
N THR A 28 10.58 11.43 -13.91
CA THR A 28 11.21 12.47 -13.09
C THR A 28 12.72 12.54 -13.32
N ALA A 29 13.40 11.40 -13.45
CA ALA A 29 14.80 11.37 -13.85
C ALA A 29 15.04 11.95 -15.24
N TYR A 30 14.12 11.69 -16.17
CA TYR A 30 14.17 12.30 -17.49
C TYR A 30 13.96 13.83 -17.43
N ASN A 31 13.01 14.32 -16.62
CA ASN A 31 12.81 15.76 -16.39
C ASN A 31 14.06 16.40 -15.78
N ALA A 32 14.70 15.75 -14.80
CA ALA A 32 15.95 16.20 -14.21
C ALA A 32 17.12 16.18 -15.22
N SER A 33 17.13 15.26 -16.19
CA SER A 33 18.15 15.24 -17.26
C SER A 33 17.98 16.37 -18.28
N LEU A 34 16.75 16.86 -18.44
CA LEU A 34 16.41 17.99 -19.31
C LEU A 34 16.53 19.33 -18.55
N HIS A 35 17.42 19.45 -17.58
CA HIS A 35 17.44 20.63 -16.73
C HIS A 35 18.04 21.88 -17.42
N HIS A 36 17.41 23.06 -17.23
CA HIS A 36 17.88 24.38 -17.67
C HIS A 36 18.08 25.28 -16.42
N GLU A 37 19.25 25.93 -16.27
CA GLU A 37 19.75 26.56 -15.04
C GLU A 37 18.69 27.36 -14.23
N ASP A 38 17.81 28.09 -14.93
CA ASP A 38 16.77 28.96 -14.35
C ASP A 38 15.71 28.25 -13.49
N TRP A 39 15.48 26.93 -13.68
CA TRP A 39 14.46 26.17 -12.94
C TRP A 39 15.05 25.11 -12.01
N SER A 40 16.36 25.18 -11.74
CA SER A 40 17.14 24.17 -10.96
C SER A 40 16.56 23.90 -9.59
N PHE A 41 16.15 24.95 -8.91
CA PHE A 41 15.61 24.83 -7.56
C PHE A 41 14.27 24.08 -7.56
N LEU A 42 13.32 24.49 -8.42
CA LEU A 42 11.97 23.92 -8.45
C LEU A 42 11.93 22.47 -8.97
N VAL A 43 12.76 22.15 -9.98
CA VAL A 43 12.82 20.81 -10.56
C VAL A 43 13.53 19.83 -9.63
N ASN A 44 14.59 20.24 -8.93
CA ASN A 44 15.27 19.37 -7.98
C ASN A 44 14.41 19.04 -6.76
N ASP A 45 13.68 20.02 -6.21
CA ASP A 45 12.80 19.78 -5.08
C ASP A 45 11.67 18.81 -5.44
N ALA A 46 11.03 19.02 -6.59
CA ALA A 46 10.02 18.10 -7.12
C ALA A 46 10.60 16.68 -7.29
N ALA A 47 11.79 16.58 -7.88
CA ALA A 47 12.41 15.30 -8.17
C ALA A 47 12.80 14.54 -6.90
N ASN A 48 13.32 15.23 -5.88
CA ASN A 48 13.73 14.62 -4.63
C ASN A 48 12.55 13.97 -3.88
N ILE A 49 11.38 14.62 -3.89
CA ILE A 49 10.17 14.08 -3.25
C ILE A 49 9.69 12.81 -3.97
N VAL A 50 9.72 12.79 -5.31
CA VAL A 50 9.35 11.61 -6.10
C VAL A 50 10.36 10.47 -5.89
N TYR A 51 11.66 10.74 -5.85
CA TYR A 51 12.66 9.71 -5.55
C TYR A 51 12.50 9.11 -4.16
N PHE A 52 12.27 9.96 -3.16
CA PHE A 52 12.03 9.52 -1.79
C PHE A 52 10.75 8.66 -1.71
N SER A 53 9.65 9.14 -2.29
CA SER A 53 8.37 8.43 -2.31
C SER A 53 8.46 7.11 -3.07
N GLY A 54 9.19 7.08 -4.18
CA GLY A 54 9.44 5.87 -4.95
C GLY A 54 10.26 4.84 -4.17
N ALA A 55 11.34 5.27 -3.52
CA ALA A 55 12.15 4.40 -2.67
C ALA A 55 11.36 3.86 -1.47
N LEU A 56 10.55 4.71 -0.83
CA LEU A 56 9.66 4.32 0.27
C LEU A 56 8.63 3.29 -0.19
N THR A 57 8.02 3.50 -1.36
CA THR A 57 7.05 2.57 -1.96
C THR A 57 7.69 1.22 -2.25
N LEU A 58 8.88 1.22 -2.85
CA LEU A 58 9.66 0.01 -3.08
C LEU A 58 9.93 -0.74 -1.78
N ALA A 59 10.40 -0.04 -0.74
CA ALA A 59 10.66 -0.64 0.56
C ALA A 59 9.40 -1.26 1.19
N ILE A 60 8.27 -0.54 1.19
CA ILE A 60 7.02 -1.01 1.80
C ILE A 60 6.47 -2.23 1.03
N VAL A 61 6.35 -2.12 -0.30
CA VAL A 61 5.73 -3.17 -1.13
C VAL A 61 6.60 -4.43 -1.19
N THR A 62 7.93 -4.30 -1.30
CA THR A 62 8.83 -5.46 -1.25
C THR A 62 8.81 -6.13 0.13
N THR A 63 8.81 -5.35 1.21
CA THR A 63 8.72 -5.90 2.57
C THR A 63 7.37 -6.61 2.77
N MET A 64 6.26 -6.08 2.25
CA MET A 64 4.98 -6.78 2.25
C MET A 64 5.04 -8.12 1.54
N LEU A 65 5.63 -8.17 0.34
CA LEU A 65 5.77 -9.41 -0.44
C LEU A 65 6.65 -10.45 0.28
N VAL A 66 7.77 -10.02 0.87
CA VAL A 66 8.65 -10.90 1.63
C VAL A 66 7.93 -11.45 2.87
N MET A 67 7.25 -10.58 3.63
CA MET A 67 6.52 -10.98 4.84
C MET A 67 5.39 -11.98 4.57
N GLU A 68 4.72 -11.85 3.41
CA GLU A 68 3.71 -12.81 2.95
C GLU A 68 4.33 -14.18 2.67
N HIS A 69 5.49 -14.21 2.02
CA HIS A 69 6.17 -15.48 1.68
C HIS A 69 6.80 -16.18 2.90
N THR A 70 7.12 -15.45 3.97
CA THR A 70 7.83 -16.01 5.14
C THR A 70 6.90 -16.60 6.21
N SER A 71 5.57 -16.71 5.97
CA SER A 71 4.56 -17.14 6.96
C SER A 71 4.48 -16.31 8.27
N LYS A 72 5.33 -15.28 8.43
CA LYS A 72 5.34 -14.34 9.57
C LYS A 72 4.33 -13.20 9.41
N GLY A 73 3.83 -12.98 8.18
CA GLY A 73 2.85 -11.94 7.84
C GLY A 73 1.45 -12.13 8.45
N GLY A 74 1.21 -13.25 9.12
CA GLY A 74 -0.06 -13.52 9.80
C GLY A 74 -0.31 -12.73 11.09
N ARG A 75 0.73 -12.11 11.69
CA ARG A 75 0.56 -11.41 12.97
C ARG A 75 -0.08 -10.04 12.76
N PHE A 76 -1.16 -9.77 13.50
CA PHE A 76 -1.91 -8.52 13.48
C PHE A 76 -1.02 -7.26 13.60
N TYR A 77 0.02 -7.31 14.44
CA TYR A 77 0.97 -6.21 14.61
C TYR A 77 1.68 -5.78 13.32
N TYR A 78 2.08 -6.72 12.46
CA TYR A 78 2.73 -6.37 11.18
C TYR A 78 1.73 -5.71 10.22
N ARG A 79 0.48 -6.18 10.23
CA ARG A 79 -0.59 -5.61 9.39
C ARG A 79 -0.91 -4.18 9.79
N LEU A 80 -1.00 -3.88 11.09
CA LEU A 80 -1.20 -2.51 11.56
C LEU A 80 -0.04 -1.59 11.15
N GLY A 81 1.21 -2.05 11.29
CA GLY A 81 2.37 -1.30 10.83
C GLY A 81 2.32 -0.99 9.33
N PHE A 82 1.89 -1.95 8.52
CA PHE A 82 1.71 -1.77 7.09
C PHE A 82 0.59 -0.79 6.71
N VAL A 83 -0.52 -0.77 7.47
CA VAL A 83 -1.59 0.24 7.28
C VAL A 83 -1.03 1.65 7.53
N VAL A 84 -0.27 1.84 8.60
CA VAL A 84 0.35 3.13 8.92
C VAL A 84 1.36 3.54 7.83
N LEU A 85 2.24 2.62 7.42
CA LEU A 85 3.23 2.87 6.38
C LEU A 85 2.58 3.22 5.04
N LEU A 86 1.55 2.48 4.61
CA LEU A 86 0.80 2.78 3.38
C LEU A 86 0.04 4.11 3.48
N GLY A 87 -0.50 4.44 4.65
CA GLY A 87 -1.16 5.73 4.90
C GLY A 87 -0.17 6.90 4.76
N ILE A 88 1.00 6.80 5.38
CA ILE A 88 2.07 7.80 5.24
C ILE A 88 2.53 7.90 3.77
N ASN A 89 2.74 6.75 3.12
CA ASN A 89 3.14 6.71 1.71
C ASN A 89 2.09 7.34 0.78
N SER A 90 0.81 7.18 1.09
CA SER A 90 -0.28 7.83 0.34
C SER A 90 -0.21 9.35 0.43
N VAL A 91 0.10 9.90 1.61
CA VAL A 91 0.27 11.35 1.79
C VAL A 91 1.45 11.87 0.96
N PHE A 92 2.57 11.16 0.96
CA PHE A 92 3.73 11.53 0.14
C PHE A 92 3.43 11.52 -1.36
N TRP A 93 2.73 10.49 -1.87
CA TRP A 93 2.31 10.46 -3.26
C TRP A 93 1.31 11.56 -3.63
N LEU A 94 0.41 11.92 -2.71
CA LEU A 94 -0.49 13.06 -2.90
C LEU A 94 0.32 14.37 -3.03
N ASP A 95 1.32 14.55 -2.16
CA ASP A 95 2.19 15.74 -2.18
C ASP A 95 3.02 15.80 -3.48
N CYS A 96 3.60 14.67 -3.91
CA CYS A 96 4.24 14.54 -5.22
C CYS A 96 3.32 15.01 -6.35
N TRP A 97 2.08 14.51 -6.39
CA TRP A 97 1.13 14.85 -7.43
C TRP A 97 0.79 16.34 -7.43
N VAL A 98 0.50 16.91 -6.25
CA VAL A 98 0.16 18.33 -6.11
C VAL A 98 1.33 19.21 -6.53
N TRP A 99 2.56 18.84 -6.17
CA TRP A 99 3.76 19.59 -6.51
C TRP A 99 4.03 19.57 -8.02
N GLU A 100 4.00 18.38 -8.64
CA GLU A 100 4.16 18.21 -10.10
C GLU A 100 3.06 18.95 -10.87
N ALA A 101 1.81 18.91 -10.39
CA ALA A 101 0.69 19.64 -10.99
C ALA A 101 0.87 21.17 -10.92
N ARG A 102 1.41 21.68 -9.80
CA ARG A 102 1.74 23.11 -9.67
C ARG A 102 2.85 23.51 -10.64
N LEU A 103 3.88 22.67 -10.78
CA LEU A 103 4.96 22.92 -11.72
C LEU A 103 4.44 22.90 -13.18
N ALA A 104 3.51 21.98 -13.49
CA ALA A 104 2.85 21.90 -14.79
C ALA A 104 2.06 23.17 -15.12
N ASP A 105 1.31 23.68 -14.15
CA ASP A 105 0.55 24.91 -14.30
C ASP A 105 1.46 26.14 -14.43
N GLN A 106 2.58 26.20 -13.71
CA GLN A 106 3.59 27.25 -13.86
C GLN A 106 4.21 27.24 -15.26
N VAL A 107 4.62 26.07 -15.77
CA VAL A 107 5.18 25.92 -17.12
C VAL A 107 4.15 26.29 -18.19
N LYS A 108 2.87 25.93 -18.00
CA LYS A 108 1.77 26.28 -18.90
C LYS A 108 1.51 27.78 -18.97
N LYS A 109 1.74 28.52 -17.88
CA LYS A 109 1.53 29.97 -17.79
C LYS A 109 2.62 30.80 -18.46
N VAL A 110 3.78 30.21 -18.77
CA VAL A 110 4.85 30.93 -19.44
C VAL A 110 4.44 31.24 -20.88
N GLU A 111 4.50 32.54 -21.23
CA GLU A 111 3.83 33.16 -22.38
C GLU A 111 4.17 32.54 -23.76
N TRP A 112 5.34 31.93 -23.92
CA TRP A 112 5.79 31.31 -25.16
C TRP A 112 5.21 29.89 -25.40
N LEU A 113 4.53 29.28 -24.42
CA LEU A 113 3.66 28.12 -24.67
C LEU A 113 2.28 28.52 -25.24
N LYS A 114 1.84 29.77 -25.10
CA LYS A 114 0.57 30.26 -25.69
C LYS A 114 0.69 30.53 -27.19
N ASP A 115 1.88 30.90 -27.66
CA ASP A 115 2.19 31.04 -29.09
C ASP A 115 2.29 29.68 -29.85
N TRP A 116 2.09 28.56 -29.15
CA TRP A 116 2.09 27.19 -29.70
C TRP A 116 1.14 26.97 -30.88
N GLY A 117 0.11 27.80 -31.05
CA GLY A 117 -0.84 27.68 -32.15
C GLY A 117 -0.35 28.25 -33.49
N ASP A 118 0.62 29.17 -33.49
CA ASP A 118 0.73 30.12 -34.61
C ASP A 118 2.14 30.30 -35.21
N ARG A 119 3.21 29.72 -34.65
CA ARG A 119 4.56 29.90 -35.22
C ARG A 119 5.34 28.62 -35.44
N SER A 120 5.12 28.08 -36.64
CA SER A 120 5.95 27.09 -37.34
C SER A 120 7.34 27.60 -37.77
N SER A 121 7.91 28.67 -37.19
CA SER A 121 9.10 29.30 -37.75
C SER A 121 10.25 29.45 -36.74
N SER A 122 11.27 28.62 -36.93
CA SER A 122 12.69 29.02 -36.96
C SER A 122 13.44 29.39 -35.68
N ARG A 123 13.09 28.83 -34.51
CA ARG A 123 14.01 28.72 -33.36
C ARG A 123 14.14 27.26 -32.92
N GLU A 124 15.00 26.52 -33.60
CA GLU A 124 15.18 25.06 -33.49
C GLU A 124 15.84 24.58 -32.17
N GLY A 125 16.29 25.48 -31.29
CA GLY A 125 16.92 25.13 -30.01
C GLY A 125 15.94 25.02 -28.83
N ASP A 126 15.35 26.14 -28.45
CA ASP A 126 14.67 26.24 -27.15
C ASP A 126 13.24 25.68 -27.18
N GLY A 127 12.47 25.93 -28.25
CA GLY A 127 11.06 25.51 -28.31
C GLY A 127 10.87 23.98 -28.31
N PHE A 128 11.80 23.23 -28.90
CA PHE A 128 11.77 21.77 -28.93
C PHE A 128 12.09 21.16 -27.55
N PHE A 129 13.09 21.71 -26.86
CA PHE A 129 13.46 21.32 -25.50
C PHE A 129 12.27 21.44 -24.55
N TRP A 130 11.63 22.61 -24.56
CA TRP A 130 10.54 22.92 -23.66
C TRP A 130 9.26 22.11 -23.92
N LYS A 131 9.00 21.76 -25.17
CA LYS A 131 7.93 20.83 -25.54
C LYS A 131 8.16 19.46 -24.90
N ARG A 132 9.39 18.94 -24.97
CA ARG A 132 9.74 17.65 -24.36
C ARG A 132 9.66 17.70 -22.84
N PHE A 133 10.13 18.80 -22.25
CA PHE A 133 10.04 19.04 -20.81
C PHE A 133 8.58 19.07 -20.33
N TYR A 134 7.70 19.85 -20.97
CA TYR A 134 6.29 19.94 -20.59
C TYR A 134 5.55 18.60 -20.74
N VAL A 135 5.79 17.86 -21.83
CA VAL A 135 5.18 16.53 -22.04
C VAL A 135 5.65 15.54 -20.97
N ALA A 136 6.95 15.53 -20.65
CA ALA A 136 7.50 14.65 -19.64
C ALA A 136 7.04 15.03 -18.22
N LEU A 137 6.78 16.30 -17.97
CA LEU A 137 6.25 16.80 -16.70
C LEU A 137 4.74 16.51 -16.52
N ILE A 138 3.95 16.54 -17.60
CA ILE A 138 2.58 16.00 -17.55
C ILE A 138 2.63 14.50 -17.29
N ALA A 139 3.54 13.77 -17.94
CA ALA A 139 3.67 12.33 -17.75
C ALA A 139 4.01 11.99 -16.28
N SER A 140 4.96 12.69 -15.65
CA SER A 140 5.28 12.52 -14.23
C SER A 140 4.08 12.84 -13.34
N THR A 141 3.37 13.94 -13.61
CA THR A 141 2.15 14.33 -12.87
C THR A 141 1.08 13.24 -12.93
N VAL A 142 0.83 12.68 -14.12
CA VAL A 142 -0.17 11.61 -14.31
C VAL A 142 0.27 10.33 -13.62
N MET A 143 1.55 9.95 -13.73
CA MET A 143 2.08 8.75 -13.07
C MET A 143 1.96 8.87 -11.55
N ALA A 144 2.29 10.02 -10.95
CA ALA A 144 2.14 10.25 -9.52
C ALA A 144 0.68 10.15 -9.05
N ALA A 145 -0.26 10.69 -9.83
CA ALA A 145 -1.70 10.58 -9.54
C ALA A 145 -2.19 9.12 -9.61
N VAL A 146 -1.75 8.38 -10.62
CA VAL A 146 -2.12 6.95 -10.77
C VAL A 146 -1.54 6.15 -9.61
N ASP A 147 -0.28 6.39 -9.24
CA ASP A 147 0.36 5.67 -8.14
C ASP A 147 -0.34 5.95 -6.80
N TRP A 148 -0.70 7.20 -6.56
CA TRP A 148 -1.51 7.60 -5.41
C TRP A 148 -2.84 6.83 -5.34
N LEU A 149 -3.58 6.74 -6.45
CA LEU A 149 -4.83 5.99 -6.52
C LEU A 149 -4.63 4.49 -6.27
N LEU A 150 -3.56 3.90 -6.81
CA LEU A 150 -3.24 2.49 -6.58
C LEU A 150 -2.88 2.23 -5.11
N ILE A 151 -2.11 3.11 -4.48
CA ILE A 151 -1.76 3.03 -3.05
C ILE A 151 -3.01 3.14 -2.17
N ILE A 152 -3.92 4.08 -2.45
CA ILE A 152 -5.20 4.20 -1.73
C ILE A 152 -6.04 2.95 -1.90
N THR A 153 -6.11 2.42 -3.13
CA THR A 153 -6.88 1.20 -3.41
C THR A 153 -6.31 0.02 -2.64
N LEU A 154 -4.98 -0.14 -2.66
CA LEU A 154 -4.28 -1.16 -1.88
C LEU A 154 -4.57 -1.00 -0.38
N LEU A 155 -4.48 0.22 0.14
CA LEU A 155 -4.76 0.53 1.54
C LEU A 155 -6.21 0.16 1.92
N ALA A 156 -7.21 0.57 1.14
CA ALA A 156 -8.61 0.29 1.42
C ALA A 156 -8.90 -1.23 1.44
N VAL A 157 -8.36 -1.96 0.46
CA VAL A 157 -8.51 -3.43 0.38
C VAL A 157 -7.78 -4.10 1.54
N PHE A 158 -6.58 -3.63 1.87
CA PHE A 158 -5.78 -4.19 2.96
C PHE A 158 -6.43 -3.96 4.32
N VAL A 159 -6.98 -2.76 4.58
CA VAL A 159 -7.75 -2.46 5.79
C VAL A 159 -8.98 -3.37 5.87
N ARG A 160 -9.73 -3.53 4.78
CA ARG A 160 -10.89 -4.43 4.74
C ARG A 160 -10.50 -5.88 5.06
N ALA A 161 -9.39 -6.36 4.52
CA ALA A 161 -8.86 -7.69 4.82
C ALA A 161 -8.39 -7.84 6.28
N CYS A 162 -7.83 -6.78 6.86
CA CYS A 162 -7.44 -6.79 8.27
C CYS A 162 -8.67 -6.88 9.20
N LEU A 163 -9.76 -6.18 8.86
CA LEU A 163 -11.00 -6.19 9.64
C LEU A 163 -11.76 -7.52 9.51
N SER A 164 -11.79 -8.12 8.32
CA SER A 164 -12.43 -9.44 8.14
C SER A 164 -11.74 -10.53 8.96
N ASP A 165 -10.41 -10.48 9.06
CA ASP A 165 -9.63 -11.47 9.80
C ASP A 165 -9.75 -11.28 11.32
N ALA A 166 -9.92 -10.04 11.80
CA ALA A 166 -10.16 -9.78 13.22
C ALA A 166 -11.48 -10.39 13.70
N LEU A 167 -12.54 -10.28 12.90
CA LEU A 167 -13.88 -10.82 13.24
C LEU A 167 -13.91 -12.35 13.27
N HIS A 168 -13.23 -13.03 12.34
CA HIS A 168 -13.20 -14.50 12.33
C HIS A 168 -12.34 -15.08 13.46
N GLY A 169 -11.28 -14.39 13.87
CA GLY A 169 -10.45 -14.83 14.99
C GLY A 169 -11.16 -14.77 16.35
N GLU A 170 -12.10 -13.84 16.51
CA GLU A 170 -12.87 -13.69 17.75
C GLU A 170 -13.91 -14.81 17.91
N GLU A 171 -14.54 -15.24 16.80
CA GLU A 171 -15.49 -16.35 16.80
C GLU A 171 -14.83 -17.71 17.13
N GLU A 172 -13.63 -17.96 16.61
CA GLU A 172 -12.88 -19.20 16.86
C GLU A 172 -12.39 -19.30 18.33
N ASP A 173 -12.01 -18.16 18.94
CA ASP A 173 -11.59 -18.12 20.35
C ASP A 173 -12.78 -18.34 21.30
N ILE A 174 -13.93 -17.73 20.99
CA ILE A 174 -15.18 -17.95 21.74
C ILE A 174 -15.60 -19.42 21.65
N GLU A 175 -15.57 -20.03 20.47
CA GLU A 175 -15.92 -21.44 20.29
C GLU A 175 -14.95 -22.37 21.05
N MET A 176 -13.65 -22.05 21.05
CA MET A 176 -12.64 -22.80 21.81
C MET A 176 -12.85 -22.69 23.33
N HIS A 177 -13.18 -21.50 23.83
CA HIS A 177 -13.50 -21.28 25.24
C HIS A 177 -14.78 -22.02 25.65
N LEU A 178 -15.81 -22.03 24.80
CA LEU A 178 -17.05 -22.78 25.03
C LEU A 178 -16.80 -24.30 25.02
N ARG A 179 -15.98 -24.82 24.09
CA ARG A 179 -15.59 -26.24 24.07
C ARG A 179 -14.81 -26.64 25.32
N LYS A 180 -13.83 -25.83 25.75
CA LYS A 180 -13.10 -26.07 26.99
C LYS A 180 -14.03 -26.07 28.21
N ALA A 181 -15.01 -25.18 28.27
CA ALA A 181 -16.00 -25.16 29.34
C ALA A 181 -16.89 -26.42 29.32
N ALA A 182 -17.33 -26.87 28.14
CA ALA A 182 -18.14 -28.09 27.98
C ALA A 182 -17.36 -29.38 28.35
N ASP A 183 -16.08 -29.48 27.99
CA ASP A 183 -15.23 -30.62 28.36
C ASP A 183 -14.95 -30.65 29.88
N GLN A 184 -14.86 -29.47 30.52
CA GLN A 184 -14.65 -29.36 31.96
C GLN A 184 -15.88 -29.81 32.76
N ASP A 185 -17.09 -29.48 32.32
CA ASP A 185 -18.34 -29.99 32.94
C ASP A 185 -18.56 -31.49 32.71
N THR A 186 -18.16 -32.00 31.55
CA THR A 186 -18.24 -33.44 31.24
C THR A 186 -17.31 -34.28 32.13
N ASN A 187 -16.12 -33.76 32.47
CA ASN A 187 -15.23 -34.40 33.44
C ASN A 187 -15.67 -34.23 34.90
N ALA A 188 -16.33 -33.11 35.25
CA ALA A 188 -16.82 -32.85 36.61
C ALA A 188 -18.02 -33.74 37.02
N SER A 189 -18.75 -34.30 36.05
CA SER A 189 -19.87 -35.23 36.30
C SER A 189 -19.45 -36.71 36.43
N SER A 190 -18.19 -37.05 36.12
CA SER A 190 -17.63 -38.40 36.25
C SER A 190 -17.45 -38.91 37.71
N PRO A 191 -17.00 -38.12 38.70
CA PRO A 191 -16.81 -38.62 40.06
C PRO A 191 -18.12 -38.93 40.82
N VAL A 192 -19.26 -38.36 40.39
CA VAL A 192 -20.57 -38.65 41.02
C VAL A 192 -21.09 -40.02 40.62
N ARG A 193 -20.83 -40.50 39.39
CA ARG A 193 -21.19 -41.86 38.97
C ARG A 193 -20.38 -42.95 39.66
N GLN A 194 -19.14 -42.66 40.07
CA GLN A 194 -18.34 -43.65 40.80
C GLN A 194 -18.80 -43.86 42.25
N LEU A 195 -19.52 -42.91 42.85
CA LEU A 195 -20.11 -43.07 44.18
C LEU A 195 -21.44 -43.83 44.17
N GLU A 196 -22.15 -43.89 43.03
CA GLU A 196 -23.42 -44.61 42.91
C GLU A 196 -23.23 -46.11 42.68
N GLU A 197 -22.12 -46.54 42.05
CA GLU A 197 -21.81 -47.96 41.85
C GLU A 197 -21.16 -48.66 43.06
N THR A 198 -20.67 -47.93 44.07
CA THR A 198 -20.09 -48.57 45.28
C THR A 198 -21.11 -48.81 46.41
N GLY A 199 -22.36 -48.38 46.25
CA GLY A 199 -23.38 -48.40 47.31
C GLY A 199 -24.30 -49.63 47.35
N SER A 200 -24.23 -50.57 46.41
CA SER A 200 -25.27 -51.61 46.25
C SER A 200 -24.80 -53.06 46.48
N HIS A 201 -23.96 -53.31 47.50
CA HIS A 201 -23.77 -54.67 48.01
C HIS A 201 -24.33 -54.80 49.43
N PRO A 202 -25.58 -55.30 49.60
CA PRO A 202 -26.01 -55.78 50.90
C PRO A 202 -25.35 -57.14 51.16
N GLU A 203 -24.61 -57.24 52.26
CA GLU A 203 -24.19 -58.50 52.86
C GLU A 203 -25.43 -59.39 53.08
N GLN A 204 -25.42 -60.59 52.50
CA GLN A 204 -26.29 -61.68 52.91
C GLN A 204 -25.44 -62.74 53.62
N THR A 205 -25.54 -62.74 54.94
CA THR A 205 -25.22 -63.88 55.83
C THR A 205 -26.43 -64.77 56.00
#